data_AF-A0A0N4XE86-F1
#
_entry.id   AF-A0A0N4XE86-F1
#
_cell.length_a   1.000
_cell.length_b   1.000
_cell.length_c   1.000
_cell.angle_alpha   90.00
_cell.angle_beta   90.00
_cell.angle_gamma   90.00
#
_symmetry.space_group_name_H-M   'P 1'
#
loop_
_entity.id
_entity.type
_entity.pdbx_description
1 polymer ?
#
loop_
_entity_poly.entity_id
_entity_poly.type
_entity_poly.pdbx_seq_one_letter_code
_entity_poly.pdbx_strand_id
1 'polypeptide(L)'
;LQIVVLRDQRYNDIIVCGNSHLHHSPRHEHLKAFQAAIAVRQLDNLSQTVEFFNSHIAFGPSFISRLSTYLGFRVRREFSALYPQENIRLLFAGDFNSTPDGPVYELISTVSYLLLASPFNVKITDKLLQGFLSKSSTCWKLDENLVVDDLKLLPCGTGLTNLTGTEPTNFTCHKGVDGKQRGFSGCLDYVWSDSTAILHRMAPRPTQELLTKYDALPSKIAPSDHIPLICDIRFEQN
;
A
#
# COMPACT_ATOMS: atom_id res chain seq x y z
N LEU A 1 1.30 12.10 0.41
CA LEU A 1 1.09 11.59 -0.96
C LEU A 1 1.63 12.61 -1.95
N GLN A 2 2.57 12.20 -2.79
CA GLN A 2 2.98 12.89 -4.00
C GLN A 2 2.30 12.21 -5.19
N ILE A 3 1.86 12.99 -6.18
CA ILE A 3 1.26 12.48 -7.41
C ILE A 3 1.96 13.13 -8.60
N VAL A 4 2.35 12.32 -9.57
CA VAL A 4 2.86 12.75 -10.88
C VAL A 4 2.09 12.01 -11.96
N VAL A 5 1.66 12.73 -13.00
CA VAL A 5 1.02 12.12 -14.16
C VAL A 5 1.97 12.19 -15.33
N LEU A 6 2.25 11.05 -15.93
CA LEU A 6 3.15 10.89 -17.07
C LEU A 6 2.34 10.47 -18.29
N ARG A 7 2.74 10.93 -19.47
CA ARG A 7 2.22 10.40 -20.74
C ARG A 7 3.33 9.63 -21.42
N ASP A 8 3.06 8.38 -21.76
CA ASP A 8 3.94 7.58 -22.61
C ASP A 8 3.91 8.12 -24.04
N GLN A 9 5.09 8.33 -24.61
CA GLN A 9 5.25 8.85 -25.97
C GLN A 9 5.02 7.78 -27.05
N ARG A 10 5.05 6.49 -26.69
CA ARG A 10 4.96 5.38 -27.65
C ARG A 10 3.54 4.86 -27.84
N TYR A 11 2.86 4.57 -26.74
CA TYR A 11 1.52 3.99 -26.73
C TYR A 11 0.44 5.01 -26.35
N ASN A 12 0.83 6.24 -26.01
CA ASN A 12 -0.06 7.32 -25.58
C ASN A 12 -0.89 6.96 -24.32
N ASP A 13 -0.41 5.98 -23.55
CA ASP A 13 -0.94 5.64 -22.23
C ASP A 13 -0.63 6.79 -21.24
N ILE A 14 -1.54 7.05 -20.32
CA ILE A 14 -1.32 7.97 -19.20
C ILE A 14 -1.04 7.15 -17.96
N ILE A 15 0.06 7.43 -17.28
CA ILE A 15 0.48 6.73 -16.07
C ILE A 15 0.37 7.69 -14.89
N VAL A 16 -0.53 7.37 -13.95
CA VAL A 16 -0.66 8.09 -12.69
C VAL A 16 0.27 7.43 -11.67
N CYS A 17 1.30 8.15 -11.26
CA CYS A 17 2.30 7.70 -10.29
C CYS A 17 2.05 8.35 -8.93
N GLY A 18 1.64 7.56 -7.95
CA GLY A 18 1.60 7.94 -6.55
C GLY A 18 2.88 7.54 -5.82
N ASN A 19 3.34 8.37 -4.89
CA ASN A 19 4.38 8.03 -3.93
C ASN A 19 3.99 8.49 -2.52
N SER A 20 4.19 7.66 -1.50
CA SER A 20 3.86 8.03 -0.12
C SER A 20 4.88 7.52 0.89
N HIS A 21 4.93 8.20 2.04
CA HIS A 21 5.62 7.75 3.24
C HIS A 21 4.58 7.84 4.36
N LEU A 22 4.06 6.70 4.82
CA LEU A 22 3.02 6.65 5.85
C LEU A 22 3.60 6.88 7.25
N HIS A 23 2.74 7.19 8.22
CA HIS A 23 3.17 7.38 9.60
C HIS A 23 3.98 6.17 10.12
N HIS A 24 5.09 6.41 10.81
CA HIS A 24 6.03 5.34 11.18
C HIS A 24 5.58 4.53 12.41
N SER A 25 4.91 5.16 13.38
CA SER A 25 4.67 4.55 14.69
C SER A 25 3.90 3.22 14.60
N PRO A 26 4.41 2.11 15.15
CA PRO A 26 3.68 0.84 15.20
C PRO A 26 2.44 0.89 16.10
N ARG A 27 2.29 1.92 16.94
CA ARG A 27 1.10 2.12 17.79
C ARG A 27 -0.06 2.79 17.06
N HIS A 28 0.14 3.27 15.84
CA HIS A 28 -0.85 4.03 15.09
C HIS A 28 -1.21 3.35 13.77
N GLU A 29 -1.38 2.02 13.77
CA GLU A 29 -1.72 1.29 12.54
C GLU A 29 -3.07 1.73 11.94
N HIS A 30 -4.04 2.12 12.78
CA HIS A 30 -5.29 2.74 12.33
C HIS A 30 -5.05 4.00 11.49
N LEU A 31 -4.11 4.86 11.91
CA LEU A 31 -3.74 6.07 11.17
C LEU A 31 -3.13 5.72 9.82
N LYS A 32 -2.25 4.72 9.77
CA LYS A 32 -1.65 4.23 8.51
C LYS A 32 -2.73 3.70 7.57
N ALA A 33 -3.70 2.94 8.08
CA ALA A 33 -4.84 2.43 7.29
C ALA A 33 -5.70 3.57 6.71
N PHE A 34 -5.99 4.61 7.50
CA PHE A 34 -6.69 5.80 6.99
C PHE A 34 -5.88 6.55 5.93
N GLN A 35 -4.58 6.78 6.17
CA GLN A 35 -3.71 7.45 5.20
C GLN A 35 -3.63 6.67 3.87
N ALA A 36 -3.51 5.34 3.94
CA ALA A 36 -3.55 4.45 2.79
C ALA A 36 -4.87 4.55 2.02
N ALA A 37 -6.00 4.52 2.72
CA ALA A 37 -7.32 4.63 2.10
C ALA A 37 -7.52 5.95 1.35
N ILE A 38 -7.11 7.06 1.97
CA ILE A 38 -7.16 8.39 1.34
C ILE A 38 -6.25 8.41 0.11
N ALA A 39 -5.04 7.87 0.21
CA ALA A 39 -4.07 7.87 -0.88
C ALA A 39 -4.56 7.09 -2.10
N VAL A 40 -4.99 5.83 -1.91
CA VAL A 40 -5.51 4.99 -3.01
C VAL A 40 -6.71 5.66 -3.66
N ARG A 41 -7.64 6.22 -2.87
CA ARG A 41 -8.80 6.90 -3.44
C ARG A 41 -8.42 8.16 -4.21
N GLN A 42 -7.48 8.98 -3.77
CA GLN A 42 -7.02 10.16 -4.53
C GLN A 42 -6.42 9.78 -5.89
N LEU A 43 -5.76 8.63 -5.95
CA LEU A 43 -5.18 8.11 -7.17
C LEU A 43 -6.23 7.48 -8.09
N ASP A 44 -7.31 6.91 -7.58
CA ASP A 44 -8.19 6.03 -8.37
C ASP A 44 -9.33 6.72 -9.16
N ASN A 45 -9.95 5.97 -10.06
CA ASN A 45 -11.00 6.38 -11.01
C ASN A 45 -12.43 6.37 -10.42
N LEU A 46 -12.58 6.37 -9.09
CA LEU A 46 -13.88 6.10 -8.48
C LEU A 46 -14.88 7.26 -8.59
N SER A 47 -16.09 6.90 -9.00
CA SER A 47 -17.27 7.76 -9.11
C SER A 47 -18.07 7.90 -7.80
N GLN A 48 -17.72 7.19 -6.73
CA GLN A 48 -18.44 7.27 -5.46
C GLN A 48 -17.66 8.02 -4.38
N THR A 49 -18.29 9.08 -3.86
CA THR A 49 -17.94 9.75 -2.61
C THR A 49 -17.84 8.70 -1.51
N VAL A 50 -16.97 8.93 -0.53
CA VAL A 50 -17.07 8.20 0.74
C VAL A 50 -18.43 8.56 1.32
N GLU A 51 -19.45 7.75 1.06
CA GLU A 51 -20.52 7.61 2.02
C GLU A 51 -19.81 6.99 3.23
N PHE A 52 -19.38 7.85 4.14
CA PHE A 52 -19.50 7.50 5.54
C PHE A 52 -20.98 7.09 5.64
N PHE A 53 -21.25 5.79 5.58
CA PHE A 53 -22.48 5.27 6.13
C PHE A 53 -22.66 5.98 7.47
N ASN A 54 -23.89 6.37 7.80
CA ASN A 54 -24.31 7.12 8.97
C ASN A 54 -23.87 6.51 10.33
N SER A 55 -22.58 6.32 10.56
CA SER A 55 -21.98 5.69 11.72
C SER A 55 -20.86 6.60 12.21
N HIS A 56 -21.28 7.69 12.87
CA HIS A 56 -20.65 8.28 14.07
C HIS A 56 -19.12 8.17 14.26
N ILE A 57 -18.29 8.21 13.22
CA ILE A 57 -16.85 8.44 13.39
C ILE A 57 -16.70 9.93 13.69
N ALA A 58 -16.89 10.29 14.96
CA ALA A 58 -16.88 11.66 15.43
C ALA A 58 -15.45 12.21 15.46
N PHE A 59 -14.89 12.53 14.30
CA PHE A 59 -13.91 13.60 14.22
C PHE A 59 -14.67 14.94 14.18
N GLY A 60 -14.11 16.00 14.79
CA GLY A 60 -14.78 17.29 14.86
C GLY A 60 -15.28 17.80 13.49
N PRO A 61 -16.34 18.63 13.43
CA PRO A 61 -16.96 19.09 12.17
C PRO A 61 -15.96 19.71 11.17
N SER A 62 -14.89 20.32 11.66
CA SER A 62 -13.79 20.87 10.87
C SER A 62 -12.98 19.82 10.12
N PHE A 63 -12.74 18.64 10.72
CA PHE A 63 -11.97 17.55 10.13
C PHE A 63 -12.75 16.85 9.01
N ILE A 64 -14.04 16.59 9.24
CA ILE A 64 -14.92 15.97 8.25
C ILE A 64 -15.05 16.87 7.01
N SER A 65 -15.25 18.19 7.19
CA SER A 65 -15.34 19.11 6.04
C SER A 65 -14.04 19.16 5.24
N ARG A 66 -12.87 19.19 5.91
CA ARG A 66 -11.56 19.16 5.23
C ARG A 66 -11.32 17.84 4.50
N LEU A 67 -11.68 16.71 5.12
CA LEU A 67 -11.52 15.38 4.53
C LEU A 67 -12.39 15.23 3.27
N SER A 68 -13.63 15.72 3.30
CA SER A 68 -14.52 15.77 2.13
C SER A 68 -13.91 16.56 0.96
N THR A 69 -13.30 17.72 1.23
CA THR A 69 -12.57 18.49 0.21
C THR A 69 -11.37 17.72 -0.38
N TYR A 70 -10.59 17.03 0.45
CA TYR A 70 -9.44 16.20 0.00
C TYR A 70 -9.86 14.95 -0.79
N LEU A 71 -11.10 14.49 -0.61
CA LEU A 71 -11.67 13.32 -1.27
C LEU A 71 -12.41 13.66 -2.58
N GLY A 72 -12.59 14.93 -2.93
CA GLY A 72 -13.30 15.33 -4.15
C GLY A 72 -12.48 15.15 -5.43
N PHE A 73 -11.16 15.36 -5.36
CA PHE A 73 -10.25 15.24 -6.50
C PHE A 73 -9.74 13.80 -6.66
N ARG A 74 -9.89 13.27 -7.88
CA ARG A 74 -9.63 11.87 -8.24
C ARG A 74 -8.85 11.84 -9.54
N VAL A 75 -7.53 11.71 -9.46
CA VAL A 75 -6.64 11.98 -10.60
C VAL A 75 -6.96 11.10 -11.80
N ARG A 76 -7.03 9.78 -11.62
CA ARG A 76 -7.37 8.87 -12.72
C ARG A 76 -8.75 9.17 -13.30
N ARG A 77 -9.74 9.56 -12.47
CA ARG A 77 -11.08 9.91 -12.95
C ARG A 77 -11.10 11.13 -13.83
N GLU A 78 -10.44 12.21 -13.41
CA GLU A 78 -10.35 13.42 -14.21
C GLU A 78 -9.64 13.14 -15.54
N PHE A 79 -8.54 12.39 -15.53
CA PHE A 79 -7.83 12.04 -16.76
C PHE A 79 -8.59 11.04 -17.65
N SER A 80 -9.32 10.07 -17.09
CA SER A 80 -10.22 9.20 -17.85
C SER A 80 -11.34 9.99 -18.54
N ALA A 81 -11.87 11.04 -17.88
CA ALA A 81 -12.89 11.90 -18.48
C ALA A 81 -12.32 12.80 -19.60
N LEU A 82 -11.10 13.30 -19.42
CA LEU A 82 -10.42 14.15 -20.41
C LEU A 82 -9.89 13.36 -21.61
N TYR A 83 -9.48 12.11 -21.41
CA TYR A 83 -8.83 11.25 -22.41
C TYR A 83 -9.52 9.87 -22.50
N PRO A 84 -10.79 9.80 -22.93
CA PRO A 84 -11.57 8.56 -22.90
C PRO A 84 -11.07 7.45 -23.83
N GLN A 85 -10.17 7.77 -24.76
CA GLN A 85 -9.58 6.82 -25.71
C GLN A 85 -8.19 6.34 -25.26
N GLU A 86 -7.66 6.86 -24.15
CA GLU A 86 -6.33 6.52 -23.64
C GLU A 86 -6.44 5.59 -22.44
N ASN A 87 -5.49 4.66 -22.31
CA ASN A 87 -5.43 3.81 -21.14
C ASN A 87 -4.82 4.60 -19.98
N ILE A 88 -5.55 4.68 -18.87
CA ILE A 88 -5.06 5.34 -17.65
C ILE A 88 -4.55 4.28 -16.67
N ARG A 89 -3.23 4.15 -16.55
CA ARG A 89 -2.52 3.20 -15.69
C ARG A 89 -2.25 3.80 -14.31
N LEU A 90 -2.04 2.93 -13.31
CA LEU A 90 -1.70 3.33 -11.94
C LEU A 90 -0.41 2.67 -11.48
N LEU A 91 0.52 3.45 -10.94
CA LEU A 91 1.61 2.97 -10.10
C LEU A 91 1.55 3.68 -8.76
N PHE A 92 1.64 2.95 -7.66
CA PHE A 92 1.66 3.53 -6.31
C PHE A 92 2.76 2.90 -5.48
N ALA A 93 3.82 3.66 -5.22
CA ALA A 93 4.99 3.18 -4.49
C ALA A 93 5.20 3.92 -3.16
N GLY A 94 6.11 3.40 -2.35
CA GLY A 94 6.67 4.13 -1.22
C GLY A 94 6.90 3.27 0.02
N ASP A 95 7.22 3.95 1.12
CA ASP A 95 7.35 3.36 2.46
C ASP A 95 6.00 3.45 3.19
N PHE A 96 5.36 2.30 3.36
CA PHE A 96 4.06 2.22 4.00
C PHE A 96 4.17 2.05 5.52
N ASN A 97 5.38 1.87 6.06
CA ASN A 97 5.62 1.57 7.46
C ASN A 97 4.69 0.48 8.00
N SER A 98 4.29 -0.48 7.15
CA SER A 98 3.35 -1.54 7.47
C SER A 98 3.85 -2.84 6.88
N THR A 99 3.84 -3.89 7.69
CA THR A 99 4.23 -5.22 7.26
C THR A 99 3.12 -5.90 6.44
N PRO A 100 3.44 -6.99 5.71
CA PRO A 100 2.47 -7.70 4.87
C PRO A 100 1.30 -8.34 5.65
N ASP A 101 1.48 -8.59 6.94
CA ASP A 101 0.46 -9.05 7.89
C ASP A 101 -0.29 -7.91 8.59
N GLY A 102 0.04 -6.65 8.25
CA GLY A 102 -0.57 -5.45 8.82
C GLY A 102 -1.83 -4.98 8.09
N PRO A 103 -2.62 -4.09 8.72
CA PRO A 103 -3.93 -3.66 8.22
C PRO A 103 -3.86 -2.83 6.94
N VAL A 104 -2.73 -2.17 6.66
CA VAL A 104 -2.55 -1.44 5.39
C VAL A 104 -2.44 -2.41 4.22
N TYR A 105 -1.69 -3.51 4.40
CA TYR A 105 -1.54 -4.51 3.35
C TYR A 105 -2.86 -5.26 3.13
N GLU A 106 -3.57 -5.65 4.20
CA GLU A 106 -4.92 -6.22 4.14
C GLU A 106 -5.87 -5.30 3.37
N LEU A 107 -5.86 -4.01 3.70
CA LEU A 107 -6.72 -3.01 3.07
C LEU A 107 -6.39 -2.80 1.59
N ILE A 108 -5.12 -2.62 1.22
CA ILE A 108 -4.71 -2.26 -0.15
C ILE A 108 -4.71 -3.47 -1.08
N SER A 109 -4.34 -4.65 -0.59
CA SER A 109 -4.07 -5.77 -1.48
C SER A 109 -5.34 -6.35 -2.12
N THR A 110 -5.23 -6.68 -3.41
CA THR A 110 -6.04 -7.74 -4.00
C THR A 110 -5.36 -9.05 -3.64
N VAL A 111 -6.02 -9.86 -2.81
CA VAL A 111 -5.57 -11.24 -2.61
C VAL A 111 -6.00 -12.06 -3.82
N SER A 112 -5.18 -12.06 -4.87
CA SER A 112 -5.20 -13.14 -5.86
C SER A 112 -4.56 -14.35 -5.19
N TYR A 113 -5.38 -15.22 -4.61
CA TYR A 113 -4.95 -16.50 -4.05
C TYR A 113 -4.54 -17.45 -5.19
N LEU A 114 -3.50 -17.11 -5.95
CA LEU A 114 -2.87 -18.04 -6.86
C LEU A 114 -1.76 -18.75 -6.08
N LEU A 115 -2.15 -19.87 -5.47
CA LEU A 115 -1.31 -21.07 -5.28
C LEU A 115 0.16 -20.82 -4.88
N LEU A 116 0.42 -20.51 -3.62
CA LEU A 116 1.64 -20.99 -2.98
C LEU A 116 1.25 -22.16 -2.08
N ALA A 117 1.69 -23.33 -2.54
CA ALA A 117 1.40 -24.64 -1.99
C ALA A 117 1.58 -24.70 -0.46
N SER A 118 0.47 -24.86 0.25
CA SER A 118 0.44 -25.47 1.58
C SER A 118 -0.52 -26.67 1.51
N PRO A 119 -0.13 -27.87 1.98
CA PRO A 119 -0.95 -29.08 1.88
C PRO A 119 -2.14 -29.09 2.86
N PHE A 120 -2.39 -28.00 3.58
CA PHE A 120 -3.49 -27.90 4.52
C PHE A 120 -4.72 -27.29 3.85
N ASN A 121 -5.76 -28.12 3.71
CA ASN A 121 -7.12 -27.74 3.31
C ASN A 121 -7.65 -26.60 4.18
N VAL A 122 -7.41 -25.35 3.77
CA VAL A 122 -8.10 -24.19 4.34
C VAL A 122 -9.47 -24.10 3.66
N LYS A 123 -10.53 -24.29 4.45
CA LYS A 123 -11.90 -24.06 3.99
C LYS A 123 -12.04 -22.60 3.58
N ILE A 124 -12.25 -22.38 2.27
CA ILE A 124 -12.63 -21.11 1.70
C ILE A 124 -13.97 -20.71 2.33
N THR A 125 -13.94 -19.69 3.17
CA THR A 125 -15.14 -19.04 3.71
C THR A 125 -15.18 -17.61 3.18
N ASP A 126 -16.36 -17.03 3.05
CA ASP A 126 -16.75 -15.83 2.28
C ASP A 126 -16.07 -14.48 2.66
N LYS A 127 -14.78 -14.49 3.01
CA LYS A 127 -13.92 -13.33 3.30
C LYS A 127 -13.03 -12.93 2.12
N LEU A 128 -13.50 -13.13 0.89
CA LEU A 128 -12.92 -12.58 -0.35
C LEU A 128 -13.20 -11.07 -0.49
N LEU A 129 -13.22 -10.32 0.61
CA LEU A 129 -13.31 -8.87 0.56
C LEU A 129 -11.90 -8.34 0.33
N GLN A 130 -11.54 -8.31 -0.95
CA GLN A 130 -10.46 -7.49 -1.48
C GLN A 130 -10.71 -6.02 -1.04
N GLY A 131 -9.66 -5.21 -0.92
CA GLY A 131 -9.86 -3.78 -0.71
C GLY A 131 -10.64 -3.43 0.58
N PHE A 132 -10.58 -4.25 1.64
CA PHE A 132 -11.50 -4.14 2.78
C PHE A 132 -10.79 -4.38 4.11
N LEU A 133 -11.15 -3.60 5.12
CA LEU A 133 -10.67 -3.73 6.49
C LEU A 133 -11.87 -3.67 7.44
N SER A 134 -12.15 -4.77 8.12
CA SER A 134 -13.32 -4.86 9.00
C SER A 134 -13.19 -3.97 10.23
N LYS A 135 -14.29 -3.41 10.72
CA LYS A 135 -14.40 -2.74 12.04
C LYS A 135 -14.01 -3.63 13.22
N SER A 136 -14.03 -4.95 13.02
CA SER A 136 -13.58 -5.92 14.01
C SER A 136 -12.05 -6.07 14.09
N SER A 137 -11.31 -5.47 13.15
CA SER A 137 -9.84 -5.50 13.13
C SER A 137 -9.26 -4.91 14.43
N THR A 138 -8.19 -5.54 14.92
CA THR A 138 -7.51 -5.10 16.14
C THR A 138 -6.83 -3.75 15.99
N CYS A 139 -6.53 -3.33 14.76
CA CYS A 139 -5.89 -2.03 14.51
C CYS A 139 -6.72 -0.84 15.01
N TRP A 140 -8.06 -0.97 15.04
CA TRP A 140 -8.97 0.06 15.51
C TRP A 140 -9.01 0.18 17.03
N LYS A 141 -8.68 -0.91 17.75
CA LYS A 141 -8.65 -0.93 19.23
C LYS A 141 -7.47 -0.15 19.82
N LEU A 142 -6.60 0.39 18.97
CA LEU A 142 -5.46 1.21 19.37
C LEU A 142 -5.86 2.64 19.77
N ASP A 143 -7.10 3.06 19.48
CA ASP A 143 -7.68 4.33 19.94
C ASP A 143 -9.12 4.08 20.45
N GLU A 144 -9.31 4.17 21.76
CA GLU A 144 -10.60 3.92 22.42
C GLU A 144 -11.68 4.95 22.05
N ASN A 145 -11.29 6.11 21.53
CA ASN A 145 -12.24 7.15 21.10
C ASN A 145 -12.74 6.93 19.67
N LEU A 146 -12.18 5.96 18.96
CA LEU A 146 -12.49 5.70 17.57
C LEU A 146 -13.74 4.81 17.46
N VAL A 147 -14.87 5.42 17.13
CA VAL A 147 -16.03 4.67 16.62
C VAL A 147 -15.73 4.34 15.17
N VAL A 148 -15.68 3.04 14.83
CA VAL A 148 -15.31 2.57 13.49
C VAL A 148 -16.41 1.78 12.83
N ASP A 149 -16.46 1.89 11.51
CA ASP A 149 -17.22 1.00 10.65
C ASP A 149 -16.29 0.31 9.65
N ASP A 150 -16.82 -0.66 8.92
CA ASP A 150 -16.06 -1.38 7.92
C ASP A 150 -15.48 -0.43 6.84
N LEU A 151 -14.18 -0.50 6.59
CA LEU A 151 -13.49 0.35 5.63
C LEU A 151 -13.30 -0.39 4.31
N LYS A 152 -13.98 0.06 3.25
CA LYS A 152 -13.85 -0.47 1.89
C LYS A 152 -13.14 0.52 0.97
N LEU A 153 -12.01 0.16 0.36
CA LEU A 153 -11.26 1.02 -0.55
C LEU A 153 -12.07 1.42 -1.78
N LEU A 154 -12.57 0.44 -2.53
CA LEU A 154 -13.27 0.66 -3.80
C LEU A 154 -14.71 0.10 -3.78
N PRO A 155 -15.68 0.69 -4.50
CA PRO A 155 -17.05 0.19 -4.61
C PRO A 155 -17.14 -1.26 -5.09
N CYS A 156 -16.28 -1.63 -6.05
CA CYS A 156 -16.09 -3.01 -6.53
C CYS A 156 -15.41 -3.92 -5.50
N GLY A 157 -14.72 -3.34 -4.51
CA GLY A 157 -13.90 -4.08 -3.56
C GLY A 157 -12.57 -4.54 -4.15
N THR A 158 -12.23 -4.31 -5.41
CA THR A 158 -10.89 -4.72 -5.89
C THR A 158 -9.79 -3.90 -5.20
N GLY A 159 -8.73 -4.56 -4.73
CA GLY A 159 -7.53 -3.89 -4.24
C GLY A 159 -6.51 -3.65 -5.36
N LEU A 160 -5.29 -3.30 -4.98
CA LEU A 160 -4.13 -3.22 -5.85
C LEU A 160 -3.26 -4.49 -5.74
N THR A 161 -2.50 -4.76 -6.78
CA THR A 161 -1.53 -5.87 -6.82
C THR A 161 -0.17 -5.38 -6.35
N ASN A 162 0.44 -6.08 -5.39
CA ASN A 162 1.84 -5.86 -5.00
C ASN A 162 2.75 -6.50 -6.06
N LEU A 163 3.56 -5.68 -6.74
CA LEU A 163 4.42 -6.13 -7.82
C LEU A 163 5.79 -6.63 -7.32
N THR A 164 6.21 -6.29 -6.11
CA THR A 164 7.60 -6.47 -5.66
C THR A 164 7.78 -7.56 -4.59
N GLY A 165 6.71 -8.27 -4.24
CA GLY A 165 6.71 -9.30 -3.20
C GLY A 165 6.83 -8.73 -1.79
N THR A 166 7.12 -9.59 -0.82
CA THR A 166 7.04 -9.29 0.62
C THR A 166 8.34 -9.55 1.39
N GLU A 167 9.45 -9.72 0.68
CA GLU A 167 10.78 -9.86 1.27
C GLU A 167 11.19 -8.58 2.02
N PRO A 168 12.02 -8.65 3.08
CA PRO A 168 12.41 -7.50 3.87
C PRO A 168 12.98 -6.35 3.03
N THR A 169 12.58 -5.14 3.39
CA THR A 169 13.06 -3.90 2.78
C THR A 169 13.67 -2.98 3.81
N ASN A 170 13.34 -3.08 5.10
CA ASN A 170 14.11 -2.49 6.19
C ASN A 170 14.94 -3.57 6.87
N PHE A 171 16.19 -3.26 7.23
CA PHE A 171 17.09 -4.19 7.92
C PHE A 171 17.96 -3.49 8.97
N THR A 172 17.37 -3.10 10.10
CA THR A 172 18.06 -2.45 11.24
C THR A 172 18.35 -3.40 12.40
N CYS A 173 17.93 -4.67 12.28
CA CYS A 173 18.07 -5.65 13.34
C CYS A 173 19.53 -6.03 13.62
N HIS A 174 19.98 -5.88 14.86
CA HIS A 174 21.35 -6.18 15.30
C HIS A 174 21.39 -6.81 16.71
N LYS A 175 22.53 -7.39 17.10
CA LYS A 175 22.76 -7.89 18.46
C LYS A 175 23.45 -6.81 19.30
N GLY A 176 22.90 -6.49 20.46
CA GLY A 176 23.52 -5.60 21.43
C GLY A 176 24.71 -6.26 22.14
N VAL A 177 25.46 -5.45 22.91
CA VAL A 177 26.59 -5.92 23.73
C VAL A 177 26.16 -6.97 24.77
N ASP A 178 24.91 -6.91 25.19
CA ASP A 178 24.25 -7.87 26.08
C ASP A 178 23.78 -9.16 25.38
N GLY A 179 24.07 -9.31 24.09
CA GLY A 179 23.62 -10.44 23.26
C GLY A 179 22.14 -10.39 22.86
N LYS A 180 21.39 -9.36 23.29
CA LYS A 180 19.96 -9.24 22.97
C LYS A 180 19.76 -8.65 21.58
N GLN A 181 18.79 -9.19 20.86
CA GLN A 181 18.38 -8.67 19.56
C GLN A 181 17.62 -7.35 19.73
N ARG A 182 17.97 -6.35 18.91
CA ARG A 182 17.42 -4.99 18.91
C ARG A 182 17.16 -4.55 17.47
N GLY A 183 16.35 -3.52 17.29
CA GLY A 183 15.99 -3.00 15.96
C GLY A 183 14.85 -3.80 15.32
N PHE A 184 14.70 -3.62 14.01
CA PHE A 184 13.62 -4.20 13.22
C PHE A 184 14.13 -4.67 11.86
N SER A 185 13.60 -5.77 11.35
CA SER A 185 13.76 -6.15 9.95
C SER A 185 12.43 -6.66 9.42
N GLY A 186 12.01 -6.15 8.28
CA GLY A 186 10.71 -6.49 7.70
C GLY A 186 10.45 -5.75 6.39
N CYS A 187 9.39 -6.16 5.70
CA CYS A 187 8.95 -5.51 4.47
C CYS A 187 8.06 -4.32 4.83
N LEU A 188 8.47 -3.11 4.47
CA LEU A 188 7.73 -1.87 4.69
C LEU A 188 7.48 -1.10 3.39
N ASP A 189 8.27 -1.39 2.35
CA ASP A 189 8.24 -0.72 1.06
C ASP A 189 7.55 -1.60 0.02
N TYR A 190 6.70 -0.98 -0.81
CA TYR A 190 5.93 -1.69 -1.81
C TYR A 190 5.81 -0.89 -3.10
N VAL A 191 5.63 -1.61 -4.22
CA VAL A 191 5.15 -1.03 -5.49
C VAL A 191 3.84 -1.71 -5.85
N TRP A 192 2.76 -0.92 -5.83
CA TRP A 192 1.40 -1.33 -6.13
C TRP A 192 0.98 -0.88 -7.53
N SER A 193 0.10 -1.64 -8.15
CA SER A 193 -0.56 -1.26 -9.39
C SER A 193 -1.98 -1.83 -9.46
N ASP A 194 -2.78 -1.35 -10.39
CA ASP A 194 -3.97 -2.09 -10.83
C ASP A 194 -3.59 -3.41 -11.53
N SER A 195 -4.61 -4.19 -11.88
CA SER A 195 -4.46 -5.50 -12.55
C SER A 195 -3.84 -5.43 -13.95
N THR A 196 -3.59 -4.24 -14.49
CA THR A 196 -3.07 -4.09 -15.86
C THR A 196 -1.54 -4.06 -15.93
N ALA A 197 -0.85 -4.01 -14.79
CA ALA A 197 0.61 -4.07 -14.75
C ALA A 197 1.12 -5.45 -14.36
N ILE A 198 2.16 -5.88 -15.06
CA ILE A 198 2.86 -7.15 -14.85
C ILE A 198 4.30 -6.84 -14.49
N LEU A 199 4.80 -7.46 -13.42
CA LEU A 199 6.22 -7.45 -13.11
C LEU A 199 6.98 -8.21 -14.21
N HIS A 200 7.87 -7.54 -14.94
CA HIS A 200 8.70 -8.16 -15.96
C HIS A 200 10.00 -8.74 -15.37
N ARG A 201 10.69 -7.96 -14.53
CA ARG A 201 11.85 -8.43 -13.77
C ARG A 201 12.09 -7.56 -12.54
N MET A 202 12.78 -8.11 -11.55
CA MET A 202 13.25 -7.39 -10.37
C MET A 202 14.78 -7.44 -10.33
N ALA A 203 15.44 -6.33 -10.01
CA ALA A 203 16.87 -6.34 -9.76
C ALA A 203 17.17 -7.25 -8.55
N PRO A 204 18.30 -7.98 -8.56
CA PRO A 204 18.66 -8.83 -7.43
C PRO A 204 18.82 -7.98 -6.17
N ARG A 205 18.20 -8.42 -5.07
CA ARG A 205 18.38 -7.80 -3.76
C ARG A 205 19.76 -8.17 -3.18
N PRO A 206 20.35 -7.33 -2.30
CA PRO A 206 21.57 -7.70 -1.58
C PRO A 206 21.42 -9.03 -0.84
N THR A 207 22.48 -9.82 -0.81
CA THR A 207 22.48 -11.11 -0.08
C THR A 207 22.47 -10.87 1.43
N GLN A 208 22.03 -11.88 2.19
CA GLN A 208 22.07 -11.82 3.66
C GLN A 208 23.47 -11.51 4.20
N GLU A 209 24.51 -12.08 3.58
CA GLU A 209 25.92 -11.82 3.93
C GLU A 209 26.28 -10.34 3.80
N LEU A 210 25.82 -9.65 2.76
CA LEU A 210 26.07 -8.22 2.58
C LEU A 210 25.27 -7.38 3.60
N LEU A 211 24.02 -7.77 3.86
CA LEU A 211 23.15 -7.08 4.82
C LEU A 211 23.69 -7.17 6.26
N THR A 212 24.32 -8.29 6.64
CA THR A 212 24.86 -8.51 7.98
C THR A 212 26.36 -8.25 8.11
N LYS A 213 27.05 -7.87 7.02
CA LYS A 213 28.50 -7.63 7.01
C LYS A 213 28.95 -6.62 8.09
N TYR A 214 28.10 -5.66 8.41
CA TYR A 214 28.31 -4.67 9.47
C TYR A 214 27.13 -4.69 10.48
N ASP A 215 26.64 -5.89 10.78
CA ASP A 215 25.52 -6.21 11.67
C ASP A 215 24.13 -5.84 11.13
N ALA A 216 23.94 -4.61 10.66
CA ALA A 216 22.69 -4.09 10.14
C ALA A 216 22.89 -2.93 9.15
N LEU A 217 21.80 -2.36 8.65
CA LEU A 217 21.75 -1.14 7.88
C LEU A 217 21.37 0.08 8.76
N PRO A 218 21.79 1.31 8.40
CA PRO A 218 22.75 1.63 7.35
C PRO A 218 24.17 1.15 7.73
N SER A 219 25.07 1.09 6.75
CA SER A 219 26.44 0.66 6.97
C SER A 219 27.44 1.34 6.02
N LYS A 220 28.73 1.02 6.15
CA LYS A 220 29.79 1.56 5.28
C LYS A 220 29.59 1.24 3.79
N ILE A 221 28.79 0.23 3.45
CA ILE A 221 28.51 -0.19 2.07
C ILE A 221 27.06 0.08 1.65
N ALA A 222 26.23 0.62 2.55
CA ALA A 222 24.81 0.84 2.31
C ALA A 222 24.35 2.12 3.02
N PRO A 223 24.00 3.19 2.27
CA PRO A 223 23.76 4.51 2.83
C PRO A 223 22.38 4.70 3.50
N SER A 224 21.52 3.69 3.46
CA SER A 224 20.15 3.70 4.00
C SER A 224 19.92 2.45 4.83
N ASP A 225 18.99 2.52 5.78
CA ASP A 225 18.43 1.38 6.49
C ASP A 225 17.42 0.57 5.65
N HIS A 226 16.99 1.15 4.52
CA HIS A 226 16.12 0.50 3.54
C HIS A 226 16.88 -0.03 2.31
N ILE A 227 16.42 -1.16 1.80
CA ILE A 227 16.85 -1.83 0.58
C ILE A 227 15.96 -1.32 -0.57
N PRO A 228 16.54 -0.74 -1.64
CA PRO A 228 15.76 -0.19 -2.74
C PRO A 228 15.02 -1.29 -3.51
N LEU A 229 13.77 -1.01 -3.88
CA LEU A 229 13.01 -1.82 -4.84
C LEU A 229 13.24 -1.28 -6.25
N ILE A 230 13.82 -2.12 -7.11
CA ILE A 230 14.11 -1.78 -8.51
C ILE A 230 13.51 -2.88 -9.37
N CYS A 231 12.59 -2.51 -10.26
CA CYS A 231 11.90 -3.45 -11.12
C CYS A 231 11.57 -2.86 -12.48
N ASP A 232 11.45 -3.73 -13.49
CA ASP A 232 10.84 -3.39 -14.77
C ASP A 232 9.39 -3.85 -14.73
N ILE A 233 8.49 -2.96 -15.13
CA ILE A 233 7.05 -3.21 -15.19
C ILE A 233 6.61 -3.10 -16.64
N ARG A 234 5.73 -4.01 -17.07
CA ARG A 234 5.06 -3.97 -18.36
C ARG A 234 3.55 -3.81 -18.14
N PHE A 235 2.93 -2.92 -18.91
CA PHE A 235 1.47 -2.83 -18.94
C PHE A 235 0.89 -3.74 -20.03
N GLU A 236 -0.22 -4.40 -19.73
CA GLU A 236 -1.02 -5.14 -20.71
C GLU A 236 -1.57 -4.17 -21.75
N GLN A 237 -1.39 -4.49 -23.02
CA GLN A 237 -1.99 -3.71 -24.10
C GLN A 237 -3.42 -4.20 -24.31
N ASN A 238 -4.35 -3.26 -24.38
CA ASN A 238 -5.74 -3.52 -24.78
C ASN A 238 -5.82 -3.81 -26.28
#